data_AF-A0A661JNC8-F1
#
_entry.id   AF-A0A661JNC8-F1
#
_cell.length_a   1.000
_cell.length_b   1.000
_cell.length_c   1.000
_cell.angle_alpha   90.00
_cell.angle_beta   90.00
_cell.angle_gamma   90.00
#
_symmetry.space_group_name_H-M   'P 1'
#
loop_
_entity.id
_entity.type
_entity.pdbx_description
1 polymer ?
#
loop_
_entity_poly.entity_id
_entity_poly.type
_entity_poly.pdbx_seq_one_letter_code
_entity_poly.pdbx_strand_id
1 'polypeptide(L)'
;MIEFIHPVLDEEINAIGGHYVITKEKTLKYGDKKILYFIGYGVVDTSCCGSSGCGYAIVPGFIIKWHIKLTPDTKQHVSLVEPIDENLHPEISRIIRSKDGVLQVHFILPTGDRKISY
;
A
#
# COMPACT_ATOMS: atom_id res chain seq x y z
N MET A 1 9.75 3.74 -13.26
CA MET A 1 10.12 4.00 -11.86
C MET A 1 9.46 5.29 -11.39
N ILE A 2 9.05 5.35 -10.13
CA ILE A 2 8.36 6.50 -9.52
C ILE A 2 8.92 6.76 -8.13
N GLU A 3 8.90 8.03 -7.70
CA GLU A 3 9.20 8.39 -6.32
C GLU A 3 7.94 8.17 -5.47
N PHE A 4 8.06 7.35 -4.42
CA PHE A 4 6.98 7.04 -3.51
C PHE A 4 7.29 7.62 -2.13
N ILE A 5 6.37 8.46 -1.63
CA ILE A 5 6.44 9.06 -0.30
C ILE A 5 5.81 8.07 0.68
N HIS A 6 6.57 7.70 1.71
CA HIS A 6 6.13 6.80 2.75
C HIS A 6 5.07 7.50 3.62
N PRO A 7 3.84 6.97 3.70
CA PRO A 7 2.81 7.53 4.56
C PRO A 7 3.21 7.43 6.02
N VAL A 8 2.72 8.35 6.85
CA VAL A 8 2.82 8.24 8.31
C VAL A 8 1.94 7.08 8.76
N LEU A 9 2.48 6.23 9.63
CA LEU A 9 1.73 5.10 10.18
C LEU A 9 0.83 5.57 11.32
N ASP A 10 -0.31 4.90 11.47
CA ASP A 10 -1.33 5.14 12.50
C ASP A 10 -1.95 6.55 12.47
N GLU A 11 -1.74 7.29 11.38
CA GLU A 11 -2.37 8.58 11.13
C GLU A 11 -3.64 8.40 10.29
N GLU A 12 -4.73 9.02 10.74
CA GLU A 12 -6.01 8.99 10.02
C GLU A 12 -5.94 9.88 8.78
N ILE A 13 -5.94 9.26 7.60
CA ILE A 13 -6.03 9.99 6.34
C ILE A 13 -7.51 10.23 6.05
N ASN A 14 -7.94 11.48 6.27
CA ASN A 14 -9.26 11.95 5.89
C ASN A 14 -9.35 12.07 4.36
N ALA A 15 -10.02 11.12 3.71
CA ALA A 15 -10.38 11.21 2.30
C ALA A 15 -11.87 11.57 2.16
N ILE A 16 -12.26 12.20 1.05
CA ILE A 16 -13.61 12.72 0.77
C ILE A 16 -14.73 11.64 0.81
N GLY A 17 -14.39 10.35 0.98
CA GLY A 17 -15.34 9.24 1.07
C GLY A 17 -15.09 8.25 2.23
N GLY A 18 -14.29 8.61 3.24
CA GLY A 18 -14.05 7.78 4.43
C GLY A 18 -12.68 7.99 5.09
N HIS A 19 -12.50 7.41 6.27
CA HIS A 19 -11.22 7.43 6.99
C HIS A 19 -10.41 6.19 6.64
N TYR A 20 -9.16 6.37 6.23
CA TYR A 20 -8.24 5.28 5.94
C TYR A 20 -7.01 5.41 6.83
N VAL A 21 -6.67 4.33 7.53
CA VAL A 21 -5.50 4.28 8.40
C VAL A 21 -4.52 3.28 7.85
N ILE A 22 -3.27 3.71 7.62
CA ILE A 22 -2.17 2.81 7.29
C ILE A 22 -1.49 2.45 8.60
N THR A 23 -1.51 1.16 8.96
CA THR A 23 -1.02 0.68 10.26
C THR A 23 0.36 0.07 10.18
N LYS A 24 0.75 -0.46 9.01
CA LYS A 24 2.01 -1.18 8.86
C LYS A 24 2.64 -0.90 7.51
N GLU A 25 3.94 -0.64 7.55
CA GLU A 25 4.82 -0.72 6.39
C GLU A 25 5.56 -2.07 6.42
N LYS A 26 5.59 -2.77 5.28
CA LYS A 26 6.20 -4.08 5.18
C LYS A 26 6.93 -4.26 3.84
N THR A 27 7.84 -5.23 3.83
CA THR A 27 8.50 -5.68 2.60
C THR A 27 8.25 -7.16 2.35
N LEU A 28 8.06 -7.51 1.08
CA LEU A 28 7.87 -8.88 0.61
C LEU A 28 9.05 -9.25 -0.29
N LYS A 29 9.79 -10.31 0.06
CA LYS A 29 10.83 -10.85 -0.80
C LYS A 29 10.16 -11.62 -1.95
N TYR A 30 10.52 -11.30 -3.19
CA TYR A 30 10.04 -11.96 -4.40
C TYR A 30 11.23 -12.16 -5.35
N GLY A 31 11.75 -13.39 -5.38
CA GLY A 31 13.07 -13.68 -5.96
C GLY A 31 14.18 -12.91 -5.24
N ASP A 32 15.02 -12.23 -6.03
CA ASP A 32 16.08 -11.33 -5.55
C ASP A 32 15.60 -9.89 -5.29
N LYS A 33 14.34 -9.58 -5.65
CA LYS A 33 13.75 -8.25 -5.46
C LYS A 33 12.96 -8.19 -4.14
N LYS A 34 12.77 -6.96 -3.65
CA LYS A 34 11.89 -6.66 -2.51
C LYS A 34 10.74 -5.78 -2.98
N ILE A 35 9.51 -6.17 -2.65
CA ILE A 35 8.30 -5.40 -2.89
C ILE A 35 7.96 -4.61 -1.64
N LEU A 36 7.72 -3.32 -1.78
CA LEU A 36 7.15 -2.47 -0.73
C LEU A 36 5.64 -2.65 -0.72
N TYR A 37 5.05 -2.86 0.46
CA TYR A 37 3.60 -2.82 0.63
C TYR A 37 3.22 -2.31 2.02
N PHE A 38 2.01 -1.76 2.10
CA PHE A 38 1.44 -1.20 3.31
C PHE A 38 0.14 -1.90 3.63
N ILE A 39 -0.17 -2.07 4.92
CA ILE A 39 -1.45 -2.59 5.38
C ILE A 39 -2.22 -1.44 6.02
N GLY A 40 -3.49 -1.33 5.64
CA GLY A 40 -4.42 -0.40 6.24
C GLY A 40 -5.80 -1.00 6.41
N TYR A 41 -6.68 -0.25 7.06
CA TYR A 41 -8.10 -0.56 7.12
C TYR A 41 -8.91 0.69 6.81
N GLY A 42 -10.00 0.49 6.07
CA GLY A 42 -10.99 1.54 5.87
C GLY A 42 -11.96 1.53 7.04
N VAL A 43 -12.19 2.69 7.65
CA VAL A 43 -13.32 2.93 8.55
C VAL A 43 -14.38 3.65 7.72
N VAL A 44 -15.47 2.93 7.44
CA VAL A 44 -16.67 3.52 6.84
C VAL A 44 -17.56 3.96 8.00
N ASP A 45 -17.79 5.26 8.13
CA ASP A 45 -18.62 5.87 9.19
C ASP A 45 -20.07 5.34 9.22
N THR A 46 -20.50 4.64 8.17
CA THR A 46 -21.84 4.08 8.04
C THR A 46 -21.79 2.62 7.63
N SER A 47 -21.58 1.70 8.57
CA SER A 47 -21.75 0.25 8.30
C SER A 47 -22.42 -0.47 9.47
N CYS A 48 -23.66 -0.88 9.21
CA CYS A 48 -24.66 -1.55 10.06
C CYS A 48 -24.25 -2.96 10.57
N CYS A 49 -23.05 -3.46 10.28
CA CYS A 49 -22.67 -4.85 10.53
C CYS A 49 -21.20 -4.99 11.00
N GLY A 50 -20.93 -4.74 12.28
CA GLY A 50 -19.76 -5.25 12.99
C GLY A 50 -18.46 -4.45 12.85
N SER A 51 -17.73 -4.35 13.96
CA SER A 51 -16.54 -3.53 14.21
C SER A 51 -15.26 -3.93 13.44
N SER A 52 -15.38 -4.59 12.29
CA SER A 52 -14.24 -5.05 11.50
C SER A 52 -14.15 -4.22 10.22
N GLY A 53 -13.33 -3.16 10.24
CA GLY A 53 -13.00 -2.43 9.03
C GLY A 53 -12.43 -3.36 7.94
N CYS A 54 -12.73 -3.09 6.68
CA CYS A 54 -12.19 -3.87 5.57
C CYS A 54 -10.69 -3.61 5.45
N GLY A 55 -9.88 -4.61 5.82
CA GLY A 55 -8.42 -4.57 5.66
C GLY A 55 -8.02 -4.58 4.19
N TYR A 56 -7.11 -3.69 3.82
CA TYR A 56 -6.55 -3.58 2.47
C TYR A 56 -5.03 -3.45 2.52
N ALA A 57 -4.38 -3.76 1.41
CA ALA A 57 -2.97 -3.50 1.20
C ALA A 57 -2.76 -2.52 0.04
N ILE A 58 -1.73 -1.68 0.13
CA ILE A 58 -1.25 -0.85 -0.98
C ILE A 58 0.14 -1.35 -1.37
N VAL A 59 0.35 -1.58 -2.67
CA VAL A 59 1.62 -2.07 -3.23
C VAL A 59 2.15 -1.02 -4.20
N PRO A 60 3.08 -0.15 -3.77
CA PRO A 60 3.71 0.82 -4.66
C PRO A 60 4.59 0.20 -5.73
N GLY A 61 5.25 -0.92 -5.42
CA GLY A 61 6.19 -1.53 -6.37
C GLY A 61 7.37 -2.26 -5.75
N PHE A 62 8.29 -2.68 -6.61
CA PHE A 62 9.62 -3.15 -6.23
C PHE A 62 10.48 -1.99 -5.76
N ILE A 63 11.20 -2.18 -4.66
CA ILE A 63 12.14 -1.20 -4.12
C ILE A 63 13.37 -1.19 -5.01
N ILE A 64 13.61 -0.06 -5.68
CA ILE A 64 14.84 0.19 -6.44
C ILE A 64 15.86 0.90 -5.56
N LYS A 65 15.44 1.94 -4.83
CA LYS A 65 16.26 2.63 -3.83
C LYS A 65 15.41 2.98 -2.61
N TRP A 66 15.96 2.73 -1.42
CA TRP A 66 15.26 2.90 -0.16
C TRP A 66 15.67 4.20 0.53
N HIS A 67 14.70 4.98 0.99
CA HIS A 67 14.89 6.21 1.80
C HIS A 67 15.92 7.19 1.19
N ILE A 68 15.76 7.53 -0.09
CA ILE A 68 16.71 8.35 -0.83
C ILE A 68 16.69 9.84 -0.42
N LYS A 69 15.56 10.32 0.10
CA LYS A 69 15.38 11.70 0.57
C LYS A 69 14.23 11.79 1.57
N LEU A 70 14.10 12.96 2.19
CA LEU A 70 12.95 13.35 2.99
C LEU A 70 12.16 14.44 2.24
N THR A 71 10.84 14.46 2.39
CA THR A 71 10.04 15.59 1.95
C THR A 71 10.40 16.83 2.77
N PRO A 72 10.48 18.02 2.15
CA PRO A 72 10.88 19.24 2.85
C PRO A 72 9.88 19.63 3.95
N ASP A 73 8.58 19.47 3.68
CA ASP A 73 7.49 19.91 4.55
C ASP A 73 7.17 18.91 5.66
N THR A 74 6.84 17.67 5.30
CA THR A 74 6.32 16.65 6.23
C THR A 74 7.40 15.75 6.83
N LYS A 75 8.66 15.89 6.40
CA LYS A 75 9.79 15.03 6.82
C LYS A 75 9.52 13.52 6.63
N GLN A 76 8.71 13.16 5.64
CA GLN A 76 8.43 11.78 5.28
C GLN A 76 9.53 11.20 4.39
N HIS A 77 9.87 9.93 4.57
CA HIS A 77 10.82 9.25 3.71
C HIS A 77 10.28 9.10 2.29
N VAL A 78 11.18 9.21 1.31
CA VAL A 78 10.88 8.97 -0.10
C VAL A 78 11.77 7.83 -0.59
N SER A 79 11.17 6.82 -1.21
CA SER A 79 11.86 5.73 -1.88
C SER A 79 11.58 5.74 -3.37
N LEU A 80 12.50 5.20 -4.15
CA LEU A 80 12.28 4.96 -5.57
C LEU A 80 11.77 3.55 -5.76
N VAL A 81 10.59 3.42 -6.36
CA VAL A 81 9.95 2.13 -6.61
C VAL A 81 9.66 1.93 -8.10
N GLU A 82 9.62 0.68 -8.52
CA GLU A 82 9.19 0.23 -9.84
C GLU A 82 7.80 -0.41 -9.71
N PRO A 83 6.75 0.17 -10.31
CA PRO A 83 5.42 -0.42 -10.31
C PRO A 83 5.44 -1.89 -10.73
N ILE A 84 4.60 -2.70 -10.09
CA ILE A 84 4.52 -4.14 -10.39
C ILE A 84 3.82 -4.32 -11.74
N ASP A 85 4.39 -5.15 -12.62
CA ASP A 85 3.74 -5.56 -13.86
C ASP A 85 2.38 -6.22 -13.60
N GLU A 86 1.37 -5.87 -14.42
CA GLU A 86 0.00 -6.35 -14.24
C GLU A 86 -0.13 -7.87 -14.24
N ASN A 87 0.75 -8.57 -14.96
CA ASN A 87 0.81 -10.03 -15.00
C ASN A 87 1.17 -10.66 -13.64
N LEU A 88 1.88 -9.92 -12.77
CA LEU A 88 2.30 -10.39 -11.45
C LEU A 88 1.28 -10.02 -10.35
N HIS A 89 0.31 -9.15 -10.64
CA HIS A 89 -0.69 -8.71 -9.65
C HIS A 89 -1.45 -9.87 -9.00
N PRO A 90 -1.98 -10.87 -9.75
CA PRO A 90 -2.73 -11.97 -9.14
C PRO A 90 -1.89 -12.85 -8.20
N GLU A 91 -0.62 -13.04 -8.53
CA GLU A 91 0.29 -13.83 -7.71
C GLU A 91 0.66 -13.08 -6.42
N ILE A 92 1.10 -11.83 -6.55
CA ILE A 92 1.51 -11.00 -5.41
C ILE A 92 0.32 -10.72 -4.50
N SER A 93 -0.88 -10.47 -5.06
CA SER A 93 -2.08 -10.28 -4.25
C SER A 93 -2.40 -11.53 -3.45
N ARG A 94 -2.33 -12.72 -4.04
CA ARG A 94 -2.53 -13.99 -3.34
C ARG A 94 -1.57 -14.15 -2.16
N ILE A 95 -0.29 -13.83 -2.35
CA ILE A 95 0.73 -13.93 -1.28
C ILE A 95 0.42 -12.95 -0.14
N ILE A 96 0.14 -11.69 -0.47
CA ILE A 96 -0.13 -10.65 0.55
C ILE A 96 -1.42 -10.97 1.32
N ARG A 97 -2.51 -11.33 0.63
CA ARG A 97 -3.77 -11.73 1.28
C ARG A 97 -3.57 -12.92 2.20
N SER A 98 -2.86 -13.95 1.75
CA SER A 98 -2.59 -15.14 2.56
C SER A 98 -1.74 -14.83 3.80
N LYS A 99 -0.84 -13.83 3.72
CA LYS A 99 0.08 -13.49 4.80
C LYS A 99 -0.51 -12.53 5.83
N ASP A 100 -1.31 -11.58 5.37
CA ASP A 100 -1.78 -10.45 6.17
C ASP A 100 -3.31 -10.43 6.36
N GLY A 101 -4.04 -11.36 5.75
CA GLY A 101 -5.49 -11.51 5.94
C GLY A 101 -6.33 -10.36 5.35
N VAL A 102 -5.75 -9.58 4.44
CA VAL A 102 -6.44 -8.46 3.77
C VAL A 102 -7.38 -8.95 2.67
N LEU A 103 -8.44 -8.19 2.41
CA LEU A 103 -9.42 -8.51 1.36
C LEU A 103 -9.07 -7.92 0.01
N GLN A 104 -8.39 -6.76 0.01
CA GLN A 104 -8.08 -6.02 -1.22
C GLN A 104 -6.60 -5.69 -1.28
N VAL A 105 -6.03 -5.75 -2.48
CA VAL A 105 -4.64 -5.34 -2.75
C VAL A 105 -4.65 -4.31 -3.87
N HIS A 106 -4.20 -3.10 -3.55
CA HIS A 106 -4.21 -1.93 -4.43
C HIS A 106 -2.80 -1.73 -5.00
N PHE A 107 -2.62 -1.98 -6.29
CA PHE A 107 -1.36 -1.77 -6.99
C PHE A 107 -1.30 -0.35 -7.55
N ILE A 108 -0.20 0.36 -7.32
CA ILE A 108 0.05 1.65 -7.96
C ILE A 108 0.56 1.40 -9.38
N LEU A 109 -0.11 2.00 -10.36
CA LEU A 109 0.27 1.94 -11.77
C LEU A 109 1.27 3.05 -12.12
N PRO A 110 2.02 2.92 -13.23
CA PRO A 110 2.94 3.97 -13.69
C PRO A 110 2.28 5.33 -13.93
N THR A 111 0.98 5.36 -14.20
CA THR A 111 0.17 6.57 -14.40
C THR A 111 -0.15 7.30 -13.09
N GLY A 112 0.10 6.68 -11.93
CA GLY A 112 -0.33 7.14 -10.61
C GLY A 112 -1.70 6.62 -10.19
N ASP A 113 -2.44 5.97 -11.10
CA ASP A 113 -3.71 5.32 -10.79
C ASP A 113 -3.53 4.08 -9.92
N ARG A 114 -4.62 3.60 -9.31
CA ARG A 114 -4.63 2.37 -8.51
C ARG A 114 -5.46 1.30 -9.18
N LYS A 115 -4.89 0.10 -9.30
CA LYS A 115 -5.60 -1.11 -9.72
C LYS A 115 -5.89 -1.99 -8.51
N ILE A 116 -7.17 -2.32 -8.30
CA ILE A 116 -7.60 -3.15 -7.17
C ILE A 116 -7.64 -4.61 -7.62
N SER A 117 -7.00 -5.48 -6.84
CA SER A 117 -7.08 -6.93 -6.95
C SER A 117 -7.78 -7.50 -5.73
N TYR A 118 -8.79 -8.34 -5.98
CA TYR A 118 -9.60 -9.04 -4.98
C TYR A 118 -9.12 -10.47 -4.79
#